data_AF-A0A7X5D4K4-F1
#
_entry.id   AF-A0A7X5D4K4-F1
#
_cell.length_a   1.000
_cell.length_b   1.000
_cell.length_c   1.000
_cell.angle_alpha   90.00
_cell.angle_beta   90.00
_cell.angle_gamma   90.00
#
_symmetry.space_group_name_H-M   'P 1'
#
loop_
_entity.id
_entity.type
_entity.pdbx_description
1 polymer ?
#
loop_
_entity_poly.entity_id
_entity_poly.type
_entity_poly.pdbx_seq_one_letter_code
_entity_poly.pdbx_strand_id
1 'polypeptide(L)'
;MFCFSQYYKIGNAQLLGNCEQQNDYFATEQSKNNLFVVVADGLTDLPAGRFASVIAVETLKYNYHHIEKYRNLLDYFKHSFGDIDYSIHKNVTGNKAGTAVICGMIKNKKLVWANVGSCGLYLCRKGKIIPIHDEVKKRMEYGTLECKKRDVLLFCTEGIEKGSSELEFKEILSMKKHPYDKAVLLTERIKNRGYSYQKNGTAVIVEI
;
A
#
# COMPACT_ATOMS: atom_id res chain seq x y z
N MET A 1 9.21 -34.61 -1.90
CA MET A 1 8.42 -33.48 -1.35
C MET A 1 8.42 -32.36 -2.38
N PHE A 2 7.40 -32.28 -3.24
CA PHE A 2 7.32 -31.24 -4.26
C PHE A 2 6.91 -29.92 -3.60
N CYS A 3 7.85 -28.99 -3.45
CA CYS A 3 7.56 -27.62 -3.04
C CYS A 3 7.08 -26.86 -4.27
N PHE A 4 5.76 -26.85 -4.51
CA PHE A 4 5.19 -26.00 -5.55
C PHE A 4 5.45 -24.54 -5.17
N SER A 5 6.15 -23.79 -6.03
CA SER A 5 6.27 -22.34 -5.90
C SER A 5 4.88 -21.71 -6.02
N GLN A 6 4.43 -21.02 -4.98
CA GLN A 6 3.12 -20.38 -5.00
C GLN A 6 3.30 -18.92 -5.44
N TYR A 7 2.81 -18.58 -6.62
CA TYR A 7 2.69 -17.19 -7.04
C TYR A 7 1.44 -16.56 -6.41
N TYR A 8 1.54 -15.32 -5.95
CA TYR A 8 0.43 -14.59 -5.35
C TYR A 8 -0.35 -13.95 -6.49
N LYS A 9 -1.68 -13.91 -6.41
CA LYS A 9 -2.44 -13.14 -7.40
C LYS A 9 -2.46 -11.69 -6.93
N ILE A 10 -2.01 -10.79 -7.80
CA ILE A 10 -1.87 -9.37 -7.50
C ILE A 10 -2.67 -8.58 -8.52
N GLY A 11 -3.30 -7.50 -8.08
CA GLY A 11 -3.94 -6.55 -8.96
C GLY A 11 -4.00 -5.19 -8.33
N ASN A 12 -3.91 -4.15 -9.16
CA ASN A 12 -3.85 -2.77 -8.71
C ASN A 12 -4.70 -1.88 -9.62
N ALA A 13 -5.14 -0.76 -9.07
CA ALA A 13 -5.80 0.30 -9.82
C ALA A 13 -5.53 1.65 -9.15
N GLN A 14 -5.51 2.71 -9.96
CA GLN A 14 -5.38 4.09 -9.49
C GLN A 14 -6.57 4.93 -9.97
N LEU A 15 -7.01 5.82 -9.09
CA LEU A 15 -8.04 6.81 -9.29
C LEU A 15 -7.39 8.19 -9.25
N LEU A 16 -7.63 9.01 -10.27
CA LEU A 16 -7.20 10.42 -10.27
C LEU A 16 -8.09 11.27 -9.33
N GLY A 17 -9.39 10.98 -9.29
CA GLY A 17 -10.37 11.79 -8.57
C GLY A 17 -10.64 13.10 -9.31
N ASN A 18 -10.84 14.19 -8.57
CA ASN A 18 -10.97 15.55 -9.11
C ASN A 18 -9.63 16.29 -9.16
N CYS A 19 -8.51 15.62 -8.85
CA CYS A 19 -7.19 16.23 -8.85
C CYS A 19 -6.66 16.43 -10.29
N GLU A 20 -5.81 17.44 -10.48
CA GLU A 20 -5.14 17.69 -11.77
C GLU A 20 -4.05 16.66 -12.08
N GLN A 21 -3.48 16.03 -11.05
CA GLN A 21 -2.36 15.09 -11.17
C GLN A 21 -2.49 13.92 -10.19
N GLN A 22 -1.77 12.85 -10.49
CA GLN A 22 -1.62 11.68 -9.63
C GLN A 22 -0.39 11.83 -8.73
N ASN A 23 -0.62 12.01 -7.43
CA ASN A 23 0.38 12.11 -6.37
C ASN A 23 0.57 10.81 -5.60
N ASP A 24 -0.30 9.82 -5.78
CA ASP A 24 -0.05 8.49 -5.24
C ASP A 24 0.96 7.72 -6.11
N TYR A 25 1.70 6.82 -5.47
CA TYR A 25 2.57 5.89 -6.17
C TYR A 25 2.60 4.53 -5.47
N PHE A 26 2.96 3.47 -6.18
CA PHE A 26 3.00 2.13 -5.63
C PHE A 26 4.01 1.26 -6.39
N ALA A 27 4.42 0.15 -5.76
CA ALA A 27 5.16 -0.90 -6.43
C ALA A 27 4.83 -2.27 -5.85
N THR A 28 4.97 -3.29 -6.69
CA THR A 28 4.88 -4.70 -6.27
C THR A 28 6.01 -5.49 -6.91
N GLU A 29 6.68 -6.34 -6.14
CA GLU A 29 7.68 -7.26 -6.66
C GLU A 29 7.50 -8.66 -6.08
N GLN A 30 7.54 -9.67 -6.94
CA GLN A 30 7.36 -11.05 -6.53
C GLN A 30 8.53 -11.92 -7.02
N SER A 31 9.00 -12.80 -6.12
CA SER A 31 9.93 -13.87 -6.47
C SER A 31 9.60 -15.15 -5.70
N LYS A 32 9.29 -16.23 -6.42
CA LYS A 32 8.84 -17.51 -5.83
C LYS A 32 7.75 -17.26 -4.77
N ASN A 33 8.06 -17.52 -3.49
CA ASN A 33 7.16 -17.40 -2.33
C ASN A 33 7.34 -16.07 -1.56
N ASN A 34 8.01 -15.09 -2.15
CA ASN A 34 8.22 -13.77 -1.59
C ASN A 34 7.41 -12.74 -2.37
N LEU A 35 6.84 -11.78 -1.65
CA LEU A 35 6.15 -10.62 -2.22
C LEU A 35 6.52 -9.37 -1.45
N PHE A 36 6.81 -8.30 -2.18
CA PHE A 36 6.94 -6.94 -1.68
C PHE A 36 5.80 -6.11 -2.27
N VAL A 37 5.12 -5.34 -1.43
CA VAL A 37 4.07 -4.40 -1.80
C VAL A 37 4.29 -3.10 -1.06
N VAL A 38 4.20 -1.97 -1.76
CA VAL A 38 4.22 -0.65 -1.16
C VAL A 38 3.22 0.24 -1.86
N VAL A 39 2.51 1.06 -1.09
CA VAL A 39 1.62 2.12 -1.57
C VAL A 39 1.96 3.39 -0.80
N ALA A 40 2.02 4.52 -1.49
CA ALA A 40 2.33 5.83 -0.95
C ALA A 40 1.36 6.90 -1.45
N ASP A 41 0.98 7.82 -0.58
CA ASP A 41 0.09 8.98 -0.81
C ASP A 41 0.91 10.26 -0.63
N GLY A 42 1.03 11.07 -1.67
CA GLY A 42 1.71 12.37 -1.60
C GLY A 42 0.83 13.42 -0.90
N LEU A 43 1.28 13.97 0.23
CA LEU A 43 0.44 14.77 1.15
C LEU A 43 0.10 16.20 0.67
N THR A 44 0.48 16.57 -0.55
CA THR A 44 0.17 17.87 -1.14
C THR A 44 -0.26 17.72 -2.58
N ASP A 45 -1.20 18.57 -3.02
CA ASP A 45 -1.70 18.61 -4.39
C ASP A 45 -0.68 19.21 -5.39
N LEU A 46 0.47 19.69 -4.91
CA LEU A 46 1.57 20.21 -5.73
C LEU A 46 2.43 19.07 -6.32
N PRO A 47 3.23 19.32 -7.38
CA PRO A 47 4.22 18.35 -7.90
C PRO A 47 5.13 17.73 -6.83
N ALA A 48 5.41 18.48 -5.76
CA ALA A 48 6.15 18.01 -4.59
C ALA A 48 5.55 16.75 -3.93
N GLY A 49 4.22 16.57 -3.97
CA GLY A 49 3.55 15.38 -3.43
C GLY A 49 3.89 14.12 -4.22
N ARG A 50 3.81 14.20 -5.55
CA ARG A 50 4.24 13.11 -6.44
C ARG A 50 5.72 12.78 -6.27
N PHE A 51 6.59 13.78 -6.14
CA PHE A 51 8.01 13.51 -5.89
C PHE A 51 8.23 12.79 -4.56
N ALA A 52 7.52 13.19 -3.50
CA ALA A 52 7.63 12.55 -2.20
C ALA A 52 7.19 11.07 -2.24
N SER A 53 6.05 10.75 -2.85
CA SER A 53 5.58 9.36 -2.95
C SER A 53 6.47 8.48 -3.82
N VAL A 54 7.01 9.03 -4.92
CA VAL A 54 7.99 8.32 -5.78
C VAL A 54 9.29 8.03 -5.00
N ILE A 55 9.83 9.03 -4.30
CA ILE A 55 11.03 8.84 -3.45
C ILE A 55 10.76 7.73 -2.42
N ALA A 56 9.61 7.76 -1.73
CA ALA A 56 9.28 6.75 -0.74
C ALA A 56 9.28 5.32 -1.29
N VAL A 57 8.57 5.09 -2.40
CA VAL A 57 8.46 3.77 -3.02
C VAL A 57 9.81 3.29 -3.54
N GLU A 58 10.55 4.13 -4.27
CA GLU A 58 11.84 3.72 -4.85
C GLU A 58 12.91 3.51 -3.77
N THR A 59 12.94 4.31 -2.71
CA THR A 59 13.86 4.09 -1.58
C THR A 59 13.55 2.78 -0.86
N LEU A 60 12.28 2.48 -0.55
CA LEU A 60 11.92 1.20 0.06
C LEU A 60 12.30 0.02 -0.85
N LYS A 61 11.98 0.10 -2.14
CA LYS A 61 12.32 -0.95 -3.11
C LYS A 61 13.83 -1.14 -3.23
N TYR A 62 14.61 -0.06 -3.34
CA TYR A 62 16.07 -0.12 -3.39
C TYR A 62 16.65 -0.77 -2.13
N ASN A 63 16.18 -0.36 -0.95
CA ASN A 63 16.61 -0.94 0.31
C ASN A 63 16.18 -2.43 0.43
N TYR A 64 15.03 -2.79 -0.14
CA TYR A 64 14.54 -4.17 -0.17
C TYR A 64 15.42 -5.08 -1.04
N HIS A 65 15.96 -4.55 -2.14
CA HIS A 65 16.96 -5.26 -2.96
C HIS A 65 18.29 -5.48 -2.24
N HIS A 66 18.53 -4.73 -1.16
CA HIS A 66 19.73 -4.80 -0.33
C HIS A 66 19.39 -5.21 1.11
N ILE A 67 18.36 -6.03 1.28
CA ILE A 67 17.79 -6.36 2.59
C ILE A 67 18.80 -7.04 3.53
N GLU A 68 19.83 -7.68 2.97
CA GLU A 68 20.94 -8.32 3.69
C GLU A 68 21.80 -7.34 4.50
N LYS A 69 21.74 -6.04 4.20
CA LYS A 69 22.45 -5.00 4.97
C LYS A 69 21.82 -4.74 6.34
N TYR A 70 20.56 -5.13 6.54
CA TYR A 70 19.82 -4.84 7.76
C TYR A 70 19.77 -6.04 8.70
N ARG A 71 19.76 -5.78 10.01
CA ARG A 71 19.77 -6.85 11.02
C ARG A 71 18.47 -7.66 11.03
N ASN A 72 17.35 -6.98 10.73
CA ASN A 72 16.01 -7.56 10.65
C ASN A 72 15.07 -6.59 9.92
N LEU A 73 13.81 -6.98 9.73
CA LEU A 73 12.83 -6.17 8.98
C LEU A 73 12.43 -4.87 9.70
N LEU A 74 12.42 -4.84 11.04
CA LEU A 74 12.16 -3.60 11.77
C LEU A 74 13.31 -2.60 11.58
N ASP A 75 14.55 -3.10 11.57
CA ASP A 75 15.75 -2.31 11.28
C ASP A 75 15.73 -1.75 9.86
N TYR A 76 15.34 -2.58 8.88
CA TYR A 76 15.09 -2.15 7.50
C TYR A 76 14.07 -1.00 7.41
N PHE A 77 12.91 -1.10 8.08
CA PHE A 77 11.88 -0.06 8.01
C PHE A 77 12.35 1.24 8.68
N LYS A 78 13.01 1.17 9.83
CA LYS A 78 13.54 2.35 10.53
C LYS A 78 14.54 3.11 9.67
N HIS A 79 15.49 2.39 9.07
CA HIS A 79 16.48 3.01 8.17
C HIS A 79 15.82 3.56 6.91
N SER A 80 14.95 2.77 6.27
CA SER A 80 14.28 3.20 5.04
C SER A 80 13.42 4.44 5.23
N PHE A 81 12.66 4.54 6.33
CA PHE A 81 11.89 5.76 6.59
C PHE A 81 12.77 6.96 6.92
N GLY A 82 13.93 6.76 7.56
CA GLY A 82 14.94 7.81 7.73
C GLY A 82 15.54 8.26 6.40
N ASP A 83 15.88 7.33 5.51
CA ASP A 83 16.43 7.61 4.17
C ASP A 83 15.41 8.36 3.31
N ILE A 84 14.12 8.02 3.43
CA ILE A 84 13.01 8.71 2.76
C ILE A 84 12.89 10.14 3.25
N ASP A 85 12.83 10.35 4.57
CA ASP A 85 12.71 11.68 5.16
C ASP A 85 13.88 12.57 4.74
N TYR A 86 15.12 12.05 4.82
CA TYR A 86 16.32 12.73 4.34
C TYR A 86 16.24 13.06 2.84
N SER A 87 15.83 12.09 2.02
CA SER A 87 15.77 12.25 0.56
C SER A 87 14.70 13.25 0.13
N ILE A 88 13.54 13.28 0.80
CA ILE A 88 12.50 14.28 0.53
C ILE A 88 13.02 15.67 0.88
N HIS A 89 13.56 15.87 2.09
CA HIS A 89 14.09 17.16 2.52
C HIS A 89 15.24 17.68 1.64
N LYS A 90 16.08 16.77 1.13
CA LYS A 90 17.21 17.12 0.27
C LYS A 90 16.79 17.47 -1.16
N ASN A 91 15.86 16.72 -1.74
CA ASN A 91 15.56 16.79 -3.18
C ASN A 91 14.28 17.57 -3.51
N VAL A 92 13.43 17.85 -2.53
CA VAL A 92 12.18 18.58 -2.74
C VAL A 92 12.23 19.89 -1.96
N THR A 93 12.22 21.00 -2.68
CA THR A 93 12.29 22.33 -2.08
C THR A 93 10.90 22.80 -1.62
N GLY A 94 10.84 23.36 -0.41
CA GLY A 94 9.63 23.95 0.18
C GLY A 94 9.02 23.13 1.33
N ASN A 95 8.44 23.82 2.30
CA ASN A 95 7.99 23.27 3.59
C ASN A 95 6.75 22.35 3.53
N LYS A 96 6.35 21.85 2.36
CA LYS A 96 5.09 21.13 2.16
C LYS A 96 5.23 19.76 1.47
N ALA A 97 6.46 19.26 1.31
CA ALA A 97 6.68 17.93 0.76
C ALA A 97 6.60 16.86 1.85
N GLY A 98 5.85 15.80 1.59
CA GLY A 98 5.69 14.68 2.52
C GLY A 98 4.81 13.60 1.89
N THR A 99 4.88 12.39 2.44
CA THR A 99 4.11 11.26 1.95
C THR A 99 3.71 10.34 3.09
N ALA A 100 2.50 9.78 3.03
CA ALA A 100 2.11 8.63 3.83
C ALA A 100 2.45 7.35 3.08
N VAL A 101 2.85 6.28 3.79
CA VAL A 101 3.32 5.04 3.17
C VAL A 101 2.90 3.84 3.98
N ILE A 102 2.36 2.82 3.30
CA ILE A 102 2.19 1.47 3.83
C ILE A 102 3.04 0.51 2.99
N CYS A 103 3.85 -0.31 3.64
CA CYS A 103 4.71 -1.30 2.99
C CYS A 103 4.56 -2.66 3.66
N GLY A 104 4.46 -3.72 2.86
CA GLY A 104 4.29 -5.10 3.30
C GLY A 104 5.22 -6.06 2.57
N MET A 105 5.77 -7.02 3.32
CA MET A 105 6.58 -8.11 2.80
C MET A 105 5.97 -9.44 3.24
N ILE A 106 5.68 -10.32 2.29
CA ILE A 106 5.18 -11.66 2.56
C ILE A 106 6.28 -12.66 2.25
N LYS A 107 6.62 -13.49 3.23
CA LYS A 107 7.52 -14.63 3.08
C LYS A 107 7.00 -15.80 3.89
N ASN A 108 6.92 -16.98 3.29
CA ASN A 108 6.42 -18.21 3.94
C ASN A 108 5.06 -17.99 4.63
N LYS A 109 4.13 -17.30 3.95
CA LYS A 109 2.79 -16.94 4.46
C LYS A 109 2.80 -16.06 5.72
N LYS A 110 3.91 -15.43 6.07
CA LYS A 110 3.95 -14.40 7.10
C LYS A 110 4.11 -13.04 6.43
N LEU A 111 3.13 -12.17 6.66
CA LEU A 111 3.22 -10.76 6.32
C LEU A 111 3.94 -10.03 7.46
N VAL A 112 4.92 -9.22 7.10
CA VAL A 112 5.53 -8.21 7.95
C VAL A 112 5.30 -6.87 7.27
N TRP A 113 4.84 -5.88 8.01
CA TRP A 113 4.43 -4.61 7.42
C TRP A 113 4.80 -3.44 8.32
N ALA A 114 4.90 -2.25 7.72
CA ALA A 114 5.02 -1.00 8.44
C ALA A 114 4.24 0.12 7.75
N ASN A 115 3.69 1.02 8.54
CA ASN A 115 2.89 2.17 8.12
C ASN A 115 3.44 3.46 8.72
N VAL A 116 3.41 4.55 7.95
CA VAL A 116 3.59 5.92 8.44
C VAL A 116 2.55 6.80 7.74
N GLY A 117 1.69 7.47 8.51
CA GLY A 117 0.68 8.38 7.96
C GLY A 117 -0.68 7.72 7.74
N SER A 118 -1.40 8.12 6.69
CA SER A 118 -2.81 7.80 6.43
C SER A 118 -3.06 6.74 5.36
N CYS A 119 -2.05 5.97 4.96
CA CYS A 119 -2.29 4.78 4.14
C CYS A 119 -2.82 3.62 5.00
N GLY A 120 -3.57 2.73 4.36
CA GLY A 120 -4.29 1.64 5.02
C GLY A 120 -3.87 0.25 4.57
N LEU A 121 -4.00 -0.70 5.50
CA LEU A 121 -3.90 -2.14 5.26
C LEU A 121 -5.12 -2.87 5.85
N TYR A 122 -5.80 -3.62 5.00
CA TYR A 122 -6.99 -4.39 5.33
C TYR A 122 -6.83 -5.87 4.97
N LEU A 123 -7.38 -6.75 5.80
CA LEU A 123 -7.50 -8.19 5.54
C LEU A 123 -8.97 -8.55 5.35
N CYS A 124 -9.28 -9.19 4.24
CA CYS A 124 -10.52 -9.93 4.04
C CYS A 124 -10.29 -11.43 4.28
N ARG A 125 -10.89 -11.97 5.35
CA ARG A 125 -10.78 -13.38 5.74
C ARG A 125 -12.14 -13.94 6.08
N LYS A 126 -12.54 -15.02 5.39
CA LYS A 126 -13.85 -15.69 5.59
C LYS A 126 -15.03 -14.70 5.50
N GLY A 127 -14.96 -13.74 4.57
CA GLY A 127 -16.01 -12.74 4.36
C GLY A 127 -16.10 -11.65 5.44
N LYS A 128 -15.07 -11.49 6.28
CA LYS A 128 -14.95 -10.38 7.23
C LYS A 128 -13.80 -9.48 6.82
N ILE A 129 -13.99 -8.17 6.94
CA ILE A 129 -12.95 -7.16 6.82
C ILE A 129 -12.36 -6.90 8.20
N ILE A 130 -11.04 -6.84 8.27
CA ILE A 130 -10.27 -6.60 9.48
C ILE A 130 -9.23 -5.53 9.12
N PRO A 131 -9.34 -4.29 9.66
CA PRO A 131 -8.25 -3.33 9.57
C PRO A 131 -7.04 -3.87 10.34
N ILE A 132 -5.87 -3.84 9.72
CA ILE A 132 -4.63 -4.38 10.30
C ILE A 132 -3.76 -3.28 10.92
N HIS A 133 -3.92 -2.05 10.45
CA HIS A 133 -3.22 -0.87 10.93
C HIS A 133 -4.07 -0.13 11.97
N ASP A 134 -3.41 0.62 12.84
CA ASP A 134 -4.01 1.51 13.82
C ASP A 134 -4.07 2.94 13.27
N GLU A 135 -5.08 3.71 13.66
CA GLU A 135 -5.31 5.07 13.14
C GLU A 135 -4.33 6.12 13.71
N VAL A 136 -3.33 5.71 14.51
CA VAL A 136 -2.38 6.62 15.19
C VAL A 136 -1.33 7.15 14.20
N LYS A 137 -1.74 8.18 13.44
CA LYS A 137 -1.03 8.85 12.33
C LYS A 137 0.28 9.60 12.66
N LYS A 138 0.93 9.37 13.81
CA LYS A 138 2.07 10.19 14.26
C LYS A 138 3.42 9.47 14.32
N ARG A 139 3.45 8.14 14.28
CA ARG A 139 4.68 7.35 14.39
C ARG A 139 4.60 6.16 13.46
N MET A 140 5.77 5.59 13.17
CA MET A 140 5.82 4.30 12.48
C MET A 140 5.07 3.25 13.29
N GLU A 141 4.09 2.65 12.64
CA GLU A 141 3.47 1.41 13.07
C GLU A 141 4.16 0.25 12.36
N TYR A 142 4.34 -0.87 13.06
CA TYR A 142 4.98 -2.06 12.53
C TYR A 142 4.31 -3.30 13.12
N GLY A 143 4.02 -4.28 12.27
CA GLY A 143 3.31 -5.47 12.71
C GLY A 143 3.65 -6.70 11.88
N THR A 144 3.14 -7.84 12.36
CA THR A 144 3.19 -9.10 11.61
C THR A 144 1.84 -9.78 11.63
N LEU A 145 1.50 -10.46 10.53
CA LEU A 145 0.25 -11.19 10.36
C LEU A 145 0.54 -12.53 9.69
N GLU A 146 0.02 -13.60 10.26
CA GLU A 146 0.02 -14.90 9.59
C GLU A 146 -1.09 -14.94 8.53
N CYS A 147 -0.70 -15.16 7.28
CA CYS A 147 -1.58 -15.28 6.13
C CYS A 147 -2.07 -16.72 5.97
N LYS A 148 -3.34 -16.87 5.66
CA LYS A 148 -4.03 -18.13 5.41
C LYS A 148 -4.44 -18.19 3.94
N LYS A 149 -4.57 -19.41 3.42
CA LYS A 149 -5.04 -19.62 2.04
C LYS A 149 -6.40 -18.93 1.84
N ARG A 150 -6.57 -18.23 0.72
CA ARG A 150 -7.74 -17.40 0.37
C ARG A 150 -7.90 -16.11 1.18
N ASP A 151 -6.91 -15.72 1.98
CA ASP A 151 -6.88 -14.36 2.47
C ASP A 151 -6.71 -13.39 1.30
N VAL A 152 -7.38 -12.26 1.40
CA VAL A 152 -7.20 -11.15 0.46
C VAL A 152 -6.75 -9.94 1.26
N LEU A 153 -5.59 -9.39 0.92
CA LEU A 153 -5.04 -8.17 1.50
C LEU A 153 -5.33 -7.00 0.56
N LEU A 154 -5.68 -5.85 1.13
CA LEU A 154 -5.81 -4.57 0.44
C LEU A 154 -4.84 -3.57 1.07
N PHE A 155 -3.88 -3.10 0.30
CA PHE A 155 -3.04 -1.94 0.59
C PHE A 155 -3.63 -0.76 -0.16
N CYS A 156 -3.86 0.37 0.51
CA CYS A 156 -4.50 1.50 -0.14
C CYS A 156 -4.08 2.87 0.42
N THR A 157 -4.22 3.91 -0.40
CA THR A 157 -4.10 5.31 0.04
C THR A 157 -5.42 5.85 0.61
N GLU A 158 -5.35 7.04 1.19
CA GLU A 158 -6.48 7.68 1.88
C GLU A 158 -7.70 7.87 0.96
N GLY A 159 -7.50 8.13 -0.34
CA GLY A 159 -8.61 8.33 -1.27
C GLY A 159 -9.44 7.08 -1.54
N ILE A 160 -8.85 5.88 -1.42
CA ILE A 160 -9.60 4.62 -1.47
C ILE A 160 -10.30 4.36 -0.13
N GLU A 161 -9.56 4.53 0.96
CA GLU A 161 -10.04 4.28 2.33
C GLU A 161 -11.24 5.16 2.69
N LYS A 162 -11.16 6.46 2.41
CA LYS A 162 -12.28 7.39 2.64
C LYS A 162 -13.32 7.35 1.54
N GLY A 163 -12.98 6.84 0.36
CA GLY A 163 -13.89 6.77 -0.79
C GLY A 163 -14.88 5.61 -0.74
N SER A 164 -14.61 4.58 0.06
CA SER A 164 -15.42 3.36 0.17
C SER A 164 -15.73 3.00 1.62
N SER A 165 -16.85 2.30 1.84
CA SER A 165 -17.19 1.75 3.15
C SER A 165 -16.55 0.38 3.40
N GLU A 166 -16.42 -0.03 4.67
CA GLU A 166 -15.99 -1.39 5.01
C GLU A 166 -16.91 -2.47 4.40
N LEU A 167 -18.21 -2.18 4.26
CA LEU A 167 -19.17 -3.08 3.63
C LEU A 167 -18.83 -3.29 2.14
N GLU A 168 -18.43 -2.24 1.42
CA GLU A 168 -18.01 -2.38 0.02
C GLU A 168 -16.67 -3.08 -0.12
N PHE A 169 -15.71 -2.81 0.77
CA PHE A 169 -14.48 -3.60 0.82
C PHE A 169 -14.81 -5.08 1.00
N LYS A 170 -15.72 -5.42 1.93
CA LYS A 170 -16.17 -6.79 2.15
C LYS A 170 -16.77 -7.38 0.87
N GLU A 171 -17.69 -6.68 0.25
CA GLU A 171 -18.36 -7.12 -0.98
C GLU A 171 -17.35 -7.40 -2.10
N ILE A 172 -16.51 -6.42 -2.42
CA ILE A 172 -15.58 -6.46 -3.57
C ILE A 172 -14.46 -7.46 -3.33
N LEU A 173 -13.81 -7.43 -2.16
CA LEU A 173 -12.68 -8.32 -1.87
C LEU A 173 -13.11 -9.79 -1.80
N SER A 174 -14.37 -10.07 -1.43
CA SER A 174 -14.94 -11.41 -1.39
C SER A 174 -15.41 -11.94 -2.75
N MET A 175 -15.43 -11.13 -3.81
CA MET A 175 -15.88 -11.58 -5.14
C MET A 175 -14.97 -12.67 -5.71
N LYS A 176 -15.55 -13.61 -6.46
CA LYS A 176 -14.79 -14.58 -7.27
C LYS A 176 -14.32 -13.95 -8.58
N LYS A 177 -13.47 -12.93 -8.47
CA LYS A 177 -12.85 -12.18 -9.58
C LYS A 177 -11.34 -12.12 -9.42
N HIS A 178 -10.60 -11.83 -10.49
CA HIS A 178 -9.16 -11.59 -10.36
C HIS A 178 -8.92 -10.35 -9.48
N PRO A 179 -7.85 -10.28 -8.67
CA PRO A 179 -7.52 -9.08 -7.89
C PRO A 179 -7.49 -7.79 -8.70
N TYR A 180 -7.08 -7.85 -9.96
CA TYR A 180 -7.10 -6.70 -10.87
C TYR A 180 -8.53 -6.18 -11.09
N ASP A 181 -9.47 -7.05 -11.46
CA ASP A 181 -10.87 -6.68 -11.68
C ASP A 181 -11.50 -6.13 -10.39
N LYS A 182 -11.12 -6.67 -9.23
CA LYS A 182 -11.56 -6.15 -7.92
C LYS A 182 -11.05 -4.72 -7.70
N ALA A 183 -9.78 -4.46 -7.99
CA ALA A 183 -9.17 -3.14 -7.82
C ALA A 183 -9.80 -2.10 -8.76
N VAL A 184 -9.99 -2.46 -10.04
CA VAL A 184 -10.67 -1.61 -11.03
C VAL A 184 -12.08 -1.30 -10.57
N LEU A 185 -12.88 -2.32 -10.21
CA LEU A 185 -14.24 -2.14 -9.73
C LEU A 185 -14.32 -1.23 -8.50
N LEU A 186 -13.37 -1.37 -7.56
CA LEU A 186 -13.30 -0.50 -6.38
C LEU A 186 -13.09 0.96 -6.78
N THR A 187 -12.12 1.24 -7.63
CA THR A 187 -11.84 2.61 -8.09
C THR A 187 -12.98 3.20 -8.93
N GLU A 188 -13.63 2.40 -9.77
CA GLU A 188 -14.78 2.82 -10.59
C GLU A 188 -16.00 3.14 -9.72
N ARG A 189 -16.30 2.33 -8.70
CA ARG A 189 -17.40 2.63 -7.76
C ARG A 189 -17.14 3.94 -7.03
N ILE A 190 -15.92 4.18 -6.56
CA ILE A 190 -15.57 5.46 -5.93
C ILE A 190 -15.77 6.61 -6.92
N LYS A 191 -15.20 6.52 -8.13
CA LYS A 191 -15.32 7.55 -9.17
C LYS A 191 -16.79 7.89 -9.48
N ASN A 192 -17.63 6.87 -9.64
CA ASN A 192 -19.03 7.04 -10.06
C ASN A 192 -19.93 7.67 -8.98
N ARG A 193 -19.47 7.78 -7.73
CA ARG A 193 -20.19 8.54 -6.68
C ARG A 193 -20.26 10.02 -6.98
N GLY A 194 -19.31 10.56 -7.77
CA GLY A 194 -19.31 11.96 -8.17
C GLY A 194 -19.25 12.93 -7.00
N TYR A 195 -18.57 12.58 -5.91
CA TYR A 195 -18.38 13.51 -4.79
C TYR A 195 -17.67 14.78 -5.28
N SER A 196 -18.02 15.93 -4.70
CA SER A 196 -17.43 17.22 -5.04
C SER A 196 -15.94 17.30 -4.74
N TYR A 197 -15.44 16.44 -3.87
CA TYR A 197 -14.03 16.32 -3.54
C TYR A 197 -13.60 14.85 -3.47
N GLN A 198 -12.98 14.37 -4.55
CA GLN A 198 -12.34 13.07 -4.63
C GLN A 198 -10.83 13.26 -4.81
N LYS A 199 -10.05 12.76 -3.85
CA LYS A 199 -8.60 12.74 -3.93
C LYS A 199 -8.11 11.67 -4.89
N ASN A 200 -6.80 11.69 -5.15
CA ASN A 200 -6.09 10.53 -5.64
C ASN A 200 -6.37 9.30 -4.76
N GLY A 201 -6.48 8.13 -5.40
CA GLY A 201 -6.65 6.87 -4.70
C GLY A 201 -5.88 5.75 -5.40
N THR A 202 -5.18 4.92 -4.64
CA THR A 202 -4.44 3.77 -5.16
C THR A 202 -4.78 2.54 -4.32
N ALA A 203 -5.12 1.45 -5.00
CA ALA A 203 -5.40 0.17 -4.38
C ALA A 203 -4.48 -0.91 -4.96
N VAL A 204 -3.87 -1.71 -4.09
CA VAL A 204 -3.16 -2.94 -4.43
C VAL A 204 -3.79 -4.10 -3.65
N ILE A 205 -4.32 -5.08 -4.36
CA ILE A 205 -4.99 -6.26 -3.81
C ILE A 205 -4.12 -7.49 -4.04
N VAL A 206 -3.92 -8.27 -2.98
CA VAL A 206 -3.14 -9.52 -2.99
C VAL A 206 -4.00 -10.67 -2.48
N GLU A 207 -4.08 -11.77 -3.23
CA GLU A 207 -4.75 -13.01 -2.80
C GLU A 207 -3.72 -14.13 -2.52
N ILE A 208 -3.83 -14.72 -1.32
CA ILE A 208 -2.89 -15.71 -0.72
C ILE A 208 -3.25 -17.16 -1.07
#